data_AF-A0A0G1R290-F1
#
_entry.id   AF-A0A0G1R290-F1
#
_cell.length_a   1.000
_cell.length_b   1.000
_cell.length_c   1.000
_cell.angle_alpha   90.00
_cell.angle_beta   90.00
_cell.angle_gamma   90.00
#
_symmetry.space_group_name_H-M   'P 1'
#
loop_
_entity.id
_entity.type
_entity.pdbx_description
1 polymer ?
#
loop_
_entity_poly.entity_id
_entity_poly.type
_entity_poly.pdbx_seq_one_letter_code
_entity_poly.pdbx_strand_id
1 'polypeptide(L)'
;MWLVENHLIPRDFPKMKVSKARAFLQHPWIEELLFVSLADSMGSIPIRAEQMNRLFEMLQEERNRPPEPKELISGKILMEELELKPGKAIGRIKDAIREAQLEGKIKTPEEALEFARAFKKDMKEEAPEERRKK
;
A
#
# COMPACT_ATOMS: atom_id res chain seq x y z
N MET A 1 -5.97 9.27 -21.79
CA MET A 1 -5.15 10.37 -21.22
C MET A 1 -5.14 10.15 -19.72
N TRP A 2 -3.96 9.99 -19.10
CA TRP A 2 -3.82 9.51 -17.71
C TRP A 2 -4.65 10.28 -16.68
N LEU A 3 -4.72 11.61 -16.78
CA LEU A 3 -5.51 12.44 -15.87
C LEU A 3 -7.00 12.07 -15.88
N VAL A 4 -7.58 11.89 -17.06
CA VAL A 4 -8.99 11.51 -17.24
C VAL A 4 -9.23 10.09 -16.73
N GLU A 5 -8.30 9.18 -16.93
CA GLU A 5 -8.44 7.79 -16.45
C GLU A 5 -8.41 7.70 -14.92
N ASN A 6 -7.72 8.61 -14.25
CA ASN A 6 -7.45 8.53 -12.81
C ASN A 6 -8.15 9.61 -11.97
N HIS A 7 -8.93 10.54 -12.56
CA HIS A 7 -9.46 11.72 -11.86
C HIS A 7 -10.31 11.45 -10.61
N LEU A 8 -10.91 10.26 -10.48
CA LEU A 8 -11.69 9.85 -9.31
C LEU A 8 -10.83 9.20 -8.22
N ILE A 9 -9.65 8.69 -8.56
CA ILE A 9 -8.76 7.94 -7.67
C ILE A 9 -8.34 8.73 -6.42
N PRO A 10 -8.08 10.05 -6.47
CA PRO A 10 -7.71 10.80 -5.27
C PRO A 10 -8.69 10.61 -4.09
N ARG A 11 -9.99 10.45 -4.37
CA ARG A 11 -11.03 10.22 -3.34
C ARG A 11 -10.81 8.95 -2.52
N ASP A 12 -10.15 7.97 -3.12
CA ASP A 12 -9.90 6.67 -2.52
C ASP A 12 -8.54 6.57 -1.84
N PHE A 13 -7.65 7.56 -1.99
CA PHE A 13 -6.31 7.55 -1.37
C PHE A 13 -6.32 7.11 0.11
N PRO A 14 -7.23 7.58 0.99
CA PRO A 14 -7.25 7.14 2.39
C PRO A 14 -7.53 5.65 2.61
N LYS A 15 -8.12 4.97 1.62
CA LYS A 15 -8.46 3.54 1.65
C LYS A 15 -7.46 2.68 0.89
N MET A 16 -6.52 3.30 0.17
CA MET A 16 -5.54 2.57 -0.64
C MET A 16 -4.42 2.03 0.23
N LYS A 17 -3.80 0.95 -0.26
CA LYS A 17 -2.46 0.54 0.13
C LYS A 17 -1.50 1.74 0.07
N VAL A 18 -0.69 1.91 1.11
CA VAL A 18 0.25 3.04 1.22
C VAL A 18 1.19 3.07 0.02
N SER A 19 1.74 1.93 -0.41
CA SER A 19 2.60 1.88 -1.60
C SER A 19 1.91 2.41 -2.85
N LYS A 20 0.64 2.07 -3.05
CA LYS A 20 -0.16 2.52 -4.19
C LYS A 20 -0.45 4.02 -4.10
N ALA A 21 -0.90 4.50 -2.94
CA ALA A 21 -1.16 5.93 -2.75
C ALA A 21 0.12 6.75 -3.01
N ARG A 22 1.26 6.30 -2.46
CA ARG A 22 2.56 6.93 -2.68
C ARG A 22 2.96 6.95 -4.16
N ALA A 23 2.74 5.86 -4.90
CA ALA A 23 3.01 5.82 -6.33
C ALA A 23 2.24 6.89 -7.12
N PHE A 24 0.99 7.19 -6.73
CA PHE A 24 0.24 8.31 -7.32
C PHE A 24 0.80 9.66 -6.86
N LEU A 25 1.07 9.83 -5.57
CA LEU A 25 1.57 11.09 -5.01
C LEU A 25 2.94 11.50 -5.57
N GLN A 26 3.74 10.53 -6.02
CA GLN A 26 5.04 10.75 -6.66
C GLN A 26 4.96 10.91 -8.19
N HIS A 27 3.76 10.79 -8.77
CA HIS A 27 3.59 10.92 -10.22
C HIS A 27 3.87 12.36 -10.69
N PRO A 28 4.52 12.59 -11.85
CA PRO A 28 4.83 13.94 -12.34
C PRO A 28 3.62 14.87 -12.50
N TRP A 29 2.42 14.30 -12.69
CA TRP A 29 1.17 15.04 -12.88
C TRP A 29 0.21 14.98 -11.68
N ILE A 30 0.73 14.77 -10.47
CA ILE A 30 -0.10 14.68 -9.28
C ILE A 30 -0.88 15.98 -9.02
N GLU A 31 -0.28 17.15 -9.25
CA GLU A 31 -0.94 18.43 -9.01
C GLU A 31 -2.13 18.62 -9.97
N GLU A 32 -1.94 18.34 -11.25
CA GLU A 32 -3.00 18.36 -12.27
C GLU A 32 -4.10 17.35 -11.95
N LEU A 33 -3.74 16.16 -11.44
CA LEU A 33 -4.72 15.17 -11.03
C LEU A 33 -5.59 15.67 -9.88
N LEU A 34 -4.99 16.32 -8.88
CA LEU A 34 -5.71 16.93 -7.76
C LEU A 34 -6.63 18.06 -8.23
N PHE A 35 -6.19 18.90 -9.18
CA PHE A 35 -7.03 19.94 -9.77
C PHE A 35 -8.25 19.38 -10.51
N VAL A 36 -8.07 18.32 -11.31
CA VAL A 36 -9.21 17.69 -12.01
C VAL A 36 -10.17 17.06 -10.99
N SER A 37 -9.65 16.41 -9.95
CA SER A 37 -10.48 15.84 -8.90
C SER A 37 -11.27 16.89 -8.11
N LEU A 38 -10.66 18.06 -7.86
CA LEU A 38 -11.32 19.23 -7.26
C LEU A 38 -12.46 19.74 -8.14
N ALA A 39 -12.20 19.93 -9.43
CA ALA A 39 -13.22 20.40 -10.37
C ALA A 39 -14.45 19.48 -10.37
N ASP A 40 -14.23 18.16 -10.41
CA ASP A 40 -15.33 17.17 -10.32
C ASP A 40 -16.07 17.24 -8.98
N SER A 41 -15.36 17.46 -7.88
CA SER A 41 -15.98 17.62 -6.56
C SER A 41 -16.78 18.92 -6.43
N MET A 42 -16.38 20.00 -7.10
CA MET A 42 -17.10 21.28 -7.09
C MET A 42 -18.36 21.23 -7.94
N GLY A 43 -18.37 20.41 -9.00
CA GLY A 43 -19.57 20.11 -9.80
C GLY A 43 -20.55 19.14 -9.12
N SER A 44 -20.18 18.59 -7.95
CA SER A 44 -20.98 17.63 -7.20
C SER A 44 -21.76 18.28 -6.05
N ILE A 45 -22.97 17.81 -5.77
CA ILE A 45 -23.76 18.22 -4.59
C ILE A 45 -23.91 17.00 -3.65
N PRO A 46 -23.52 17.10 -2.37
CA PRO A 46 -22.88 18.25 -1.72
C PRO A 46 -21.41 18.40 -2.15
N ILE A 47 -20.93 19.65 -2.11
CA ILE A 47 -19.51 19.97 -2.33
C ILE A 47 -18.69 19.38 -1.18
N ARG A 48 -17.61 18.67 -1.51
CA ARG A 48 -16.78 17.93 -0.55
C ARG A 48 -15.43 18.62 -0.29
N ALA A 49 -15.46 19.91 0.04
CA ALA A 49 -14.26 20.74 0.18
C ALA A 49 -13.24 20.18 1.20
N GLU A 50 -13.70 19.60 2.31
CA GLU A 50 -12.82 19.01 3.34
C GLU A 50 -11.95 17.85 2.82
N GLN A 51 -12.42 17.11 1.81
CA GLN A 51 -11.61 16.06 1.19
C GLN A 51 -10.36 16.65 0.52
N MET A 52 -10.43 17.90 0.05
CA MET A 52 -9.33 18.54 -0.66
C MET A 52 -8.18 18.91 0.28
N ASN A 53 -8.49 19.43 1.48
CA ASN A 53 -7.48 19.75 2.49
C ASN A 53 -6.64 18.51 2.82
N ARG A 54 -7.30 17.37 3.02
CA ARG A 54 -6.60 16.10 3.32
C ARG A 54 -5.69 15.64 2.18
N LEU A 55 -6.10 15.83 0.92
CA LEU A 55 -5.27 15.46 -0.23
C LEU A 55 -4.00 16.32 -0.33
N PHE A 56 -4.12 17.63 -0.07
CA PHE A 56 -2.97 18.52 -0.01
C PHE A 56 -2.03 18.16 1.15
N GLU A 57 -2.56 17.83 2.32
CA GLU A 57 -1.75 17.32 3.43
C GLU A 57 -0.97 16.07 3.03
N MET A 58 -1.64 15.07 2.42
CA MET A 58 -0.97 13.85 1.97
C MET A 58 0.13 14.11 0.95
N LEU A 59 -0.06 15.07 0.04
CA LEU A 59 0.97 15.48 -0.92
C LEU A 59 2.16 16.13 -0.22
N GLN A 60 1.92 17.00 0.76
CA GLN A 60 2.99 17.65 1.54
C GLN A 60 3.74 16.64 2.41
N GLU A 61 3.03 15.72 3.07
CA GLU A 61 3.62 14.61 3.81
C GLU A 61 4.54 13.77 2.92
N GLU A 62 4.10 13.42 1.71
CA GLU A 62 4.91 12.63 0.78
C GLU A 62 6.14 13.39 0.26
N ARG A 63 6.01 14.70 -0.01
CA ARG A 63 7.15 15.54 -0.45
C ARG A 63 8.23 15.68 0.62
N ASN A 64 7.83 15.73 1.88
CA ASN A 64 8.74 15.84 3.02
C ASN A 64 9.18 14.47 3.56
N ARG A 65 8.71 13.37 2.97
CA ARG A 65 8.99 12.03 3.46
C ARG A 65 10.47 11.70 3.27
N PRO A 66 11.12 11.05 4.25
CA PRO A 66 12.46 10.52 4.05
C PRO A 66 12.48 9.45 2.94
N PRO A 67 13.67 9.10 2.41
CA PRO A 67 13.82 8.01 1.46
C PRO A 67 13.18 6.70 1.96
N GLU A 68 12.79 5.85 1.00
CA GLU A 68 12.21 4.54 1.30
C GLU A 68 13.06 3.77 2.31
N PRO A 69 12.44 3.22 3.38
CA PRO A 69 13.21 2.53 4.39
C PRO A 69 13.79 1.24 3.81
N LYS A 70 14.99 0.87 4.27
CA LYS A 70 15.64 -0.38 3.86
C LYS A 70 14.78 -1.57 4.27
N GLU A 71 14.82 -2.64 3.48
CA GLU A 71 14.16 -3.90 3.84
C GLU A 71 14.58 -4.35 5.25
N LEU A 72 13.61 -4.59 6.14
CA LEU A 72 13.88 -5.03 7.52
C LEU A 72 14.48 -6.43 7.56
N ILE A 73 14.09 -7.29 6.62
CA ILE A 73 14.51 -8.70 6.58
C ILE A 73 14.65 -9.16 5.13
N SER A 74 15.73 -9.90 4.85
CA SER A 74 15.98 -10.43 3.51
C SER A 74 15.14 -11.67 3.21
N GLY A 75 14.91 -11.94 1.92
CA GLY A 75 14.22 -13.17 1.49
C GLY A 75 14.95 -14.45 1.91
N LYS A 76 16.28 -14.41 2.03
CA LYS A 76 17.08 -15.56 2.49
C LYS A 76 16.77 -15.92 3.93
N ILE A 77 16.76 -14.92 4.82
CA ILE A 77 16.43 -15.13 6.24
C ILE A 77 14.99 -15.64 6.37
N LEU A 78 14.05 -15.09 5.60
CA LEU A 78 12.66 -15.58 5.58
C LEU A 78 12.56 -17.06 5.14
N MET A 79 13.37 -17.50 4.18
CA MET A 79 13.39 -18.91 3.75
C MET A 79 13.88 -19.83 4.86
N GLU A 80 14.97 -19.45 5.53
CA GLU A 80 15.58 -20.23 6.60
C GLU A 80 14.64 -20.30 7.82
N GLU A 81 14.14 -19.16 8.29
CA GLU A 81 13.32 -19.07 9.51
C GLU A 81 11.90 -19.63 9.36
N LEU A 82 11.35 -19.58 8.15
CA LEU A 82 10.01 -20.08 7.86
C LEU A 82 10.02 -21.44 7.16
N GLU A 83 11.17 -22.07 6.95
CA GLU A 83 11.30 -23.34 6.22
C GLU A 83 10.57 -23.32 4.86
N LEU A 84 10.68 -22.19 4.15
CA LEU A 84 10.01 -21.98 2.86
C LEU A 84 10.97 -22.20 1.70
N LYS A 85 10.49 -22.90 0.67
CA LYS A 85 11.19 -23.00 -0.62
C LYS A 85 11.08 -21.70 -1.41
N PRO A 86 12.08 -21.36 -2.25
CA PRO A 86 12.01 -20.20 -3.14
C PRO A 86 10.75 -20.25 -4.00
N GLY A 87 10.00 -19.14 -4.04
CA GLY A 87 8.76 -19.06 -4.82
C GLY A 87 7.86 -17.88 -4.45
N LYS A 88 6.67 -17.85 -5.06
CA LYS A 88 5.69 -16.74 -4.93
C LYS A 88 5.28 -16.45 -3.48
N ALA A 89 5.31 -17.44 -2.60
CA ALA A 89 4.96 -17.27 -1.19
C ALA A 89 5.90 -16.26 -0.50
N ILE A 90 7.21 -16.33 -0.76
CA ILE A 90 8.19 -15.40 -0.17
C ILE A 90 7.97 -13.99 -0.71
N GLY A 91 7.69 -13.85 -2.01
CA GLY A 91 7.34 -12.56 -2.61
C GLY A 91 6.14 -11.92 -1.91
N ARG A 92 5.06 -12.68 -1.71
CA ARG A 92 3.86 -12.21 -0.99
C ARG A 92 4.18 -11.78 0.45
N ILE A 93 5.00 -12.55 1.17
CA ILE A 93 5.42 -12.20 2.54
C ILE A 93 6.27 -10.93 2.54
N LYS A 94 7.24 -10.82 1.63
CA LYS A 94 8.07 -9.62 1.48
C LYS A 94 7.23 -8.38 1.16
N ASP A 95 6.27 -8.51 0.26
CA ASP A 95 5.36 -7.42 -0.10
C ASP A 95 4.50 -7.00 1.09
N ALA A 96 3.98 -7.95 1.86
CA ALA A 96 3.20 -7.67 3.06
C ALA A 96 4.05 -6.99 4.16
N ILE A 97 5.29 -7.44 4.37
CA ILE A 97 6.25 -6.80 5.28
C ILE A 97 6.55 -5.37 4.81
N ARG A 98 6.84 -5.17 3.52
CA ARG A 98 7.09 -3.84 2.96
C ARG A 98 5.90 -2.93 3.23
N GLU A 99 4.68 -3.40 3.01
CA GLU A 99 3.49 -2.59 3.23
C GLU A 99 3.30 -2.23 4.72
N ALA A 100 3.47 -3.20 5.62
CA ALA A 100 3.41 -2.96 7.06
C ALA A 100 4.50 -1.99 7.53
N GLN A 101 5.69 -2.05 6.93
CA GLN A 101 6.81 -1.15 7.20
C GLN A 101 6.49 0.28 6.73
N LEU A 102 5.92 0.44 5.53
CA LEU A 102 5.49 1.74 4.99
C LEU A 102 4.40 2.40 5.84
N GLU A 103 3.55 1.58 6.45
CA GLU A 103 2.52 2.00 7.41
C GLU A 103 3.08 2.26 8.81
N GLY A 104 4.36 1.98 9.07
CA GLY A 104 5.00 2.14 10.37
C GLY A 104 4.55 1.13 11.44
N LYS A 105 3.85 0.05 11.03
CA LYS A 105 3.38 -1.03 11.91
C LYS A 105 4.52 -1.93 12.38
N ILE A 106 5.56 -2.05 11.57
CA ILE A 106 6.79 -2.77 11.89
C ILE A 106 7.99 -1.87 11.60
N LYS A 107 9.00 -1.94 12.45
CA LYS A 107 10.19 -1.08 12.47
C LYS A 107 11.47 -1.87 12.67
N THR A 108 11.39 -3.12 13.15
CA THR A 108 12.58 -3.95 13.41
C THR A 108 12.57 -5.26 12.62
N PRO A 109 13.75 -5.87 12.38
CA PRO A 109 13.84 -7.21 11.79
C PRO A 109 13.07 -8.27 12.58
N GLU A 110 13.02 -8.17 13.90
CA GLU A 110 12.32 -9.10 14.79
C GLU A 110 10.80 -9.01 14.60
N GLU A 111 10.26 -7.79 14.58
CA GLU A 111 8.83 -7.54 14.29
C GLU A 111 8.46 -8.03 12.89
N ALA A 112 9.35 -7.85 11.90
CA ALA A 112 9.14 -8.35 10.55
C ALA A 112 9.06 -9.88 10.51
N LEU A 113 9.85 -10.58 11.32
CA LEU A 113 9.83 -12.03 11.39
C LEU A 113 8.57 -12.57 12.08
N GLU A 114 8.15 -11.93 13.18
CA GLU A 114 6.89 -12.26 13.87
C GLU A 114 5.70 -12.05 12.93
N PHE A 115 5.65 -10.89 12.24
CA PHE A 115 4.65 -10.61 11.24
C PHE A 115 4.63 -11.68 10.14
N ALA A 116 5.79 -12.10 9.65
CA ALA A 116 5.89 -13.12 8.61
C ALA A 116 5.37 -14.50 9.08
N ARG A 117 5.61 -14.88 10.34
CA ARG A 117 5.09 -16.12 10.94
C ARG A 117 3.57 -16.09 11.04
N ALA A 118 3.00 -14.97 11.50
CA ALA A 118 1.55 -14.77 11.56
C ALA A 118 0.93 -14.81 10.16
N PHE A 119 1.46 -14.04 9.22
CA PHE A 119 0.97 -13.97 7.85
C PHE A 119 1.01 -15.34 7.14
N LYS A 120 2.06 -16.15 7.38
CA LYS A 120 2.15 -17.52 6.85
C LYS A 120 1.04 -18.43 7.40
N LYS A 121 0.64 -18.25 8.67
CA LYS A 121 -0.45 -19.02 9.27
C LYS A 121 -1.77 -18.69 8.59
N ASP A 122 -2.05 -17.41 8.39
CA ASP A 122 -3.27 -16.94 7.70
C ASP A 122 -3.32 -17.47 6.26
N MET A 123 -2.20 -17.47 5.54
CA MET A 123 -2.10 -18.07 4.20
C MET A 123 -2.40 -19.57 4.16
N LYS A 124 -2.17 -20.31 5.26
CA LYS A 124 -2.54 -21.73 5.36
C LYS A 124 -4.02 -21.92 5.67
N GLU A 125 -4.62 -21.00 6.41
CA GLU A 125 -6.04 -21.00 6.77
C GLU A 125 -6.95 -20.55 5.62
N GLU A 126 -6.44 -19.79 4.64
CA GLU A 126 -7.13 -19.51 3.37
C GLU A 126 -7.10 -20.69 2.38
N ALA A 127 -6.22 -21.68 2.59
CA ALA A 127 -6.01 -22.83 1.72
C ALA A 127 -6.93 -24.07 1.91
N PRO A 128 -7.88 -24.18 2.86
CA PRO A 128 -8.73 -25.36 2.97
C PRO A 128 -10.24 -25.07 2.77
N GLU A 129 -10.71 -24.79 1.55
CA GLU A 129 -12.12 -25.08 1.21
C GLU A 129 -12.50 -25.29 -0.27
N GLU A 130 -11.65 -25.00 -1.26
CA GLU A 130 -12.02 -25.15 -2.69
C GLU A 130 -11.53 -26.42 -3.39
N ARG A 131 -11.20 -27.49 -2.64
CA ARG A 131 -11.00 -28.84 -3.22
C ARG A 131 -11.94 -29.88 -2.62
N ARG A 132 -13.20 -29.50 -2.40
CA ARG A 132 -14.32 -30.45 -2.27
C ARG A 132 -15.56 -29.84 -2.92
N LYS A 133 -15.68 -29.97 -4.24
CA LYS A 133 -16.99 -30.05 -4.91
C LYS A 133 -16.80 -30.57 -6.34
N LYS A 134 -17.17 -31.85 -6.46
CA LYS A 134 -17.66 -32.63 -7.61
C LYS A 134 -16.79 -32.70 -8.86
#